data_AF-A0A1V2P1E7-F1
#
_entry.id   AF-A0A1V2P1E7-F1
#
_cell.length_a   1.000
_cell.length_b   1.000
_cell.length_c   1.000
_cell.angle_alpha   90.00
_cell.angle_beta   90.00
_cell.angle_gamma   90.00
#
_symmetry.space_group_name_H-M   'P 1'
#
loop_
_entity.id
_entity.type
_entity.pdbx_description
1 polymer ?
#
loop_
_entity_poly.entity_id
_entity_poly.type
_entity_poly.pdbx_seq_one_letter_code
_entity_poly.pdbx_strand_id
1 'polypeptide(L)'
;MLPLVRPGGRFGIVTFAAERMATPGDEEIVLTGDTAGGMAFSLDDLAAIFAPLDVVELRAVRSGVEGAFGPDFLNAGLFAVH
;
A
#
# COMPACT_ATOMS: atom_id res chain seq x y z
N MET A 1 2.53 0.53 -15.01
CA MET A 1 3.98 0.24 -15.15
C MET A 1 4.50 -0.05 -13.75
N LEU A 2 5.03 -1.26 -13.51
CA LEU A 2 5.57 -1.63 -12.21
C LEU A 2 6.89 -0.91 -11.95
N PRO A 3 7.30 -0.75 -10.67
CA PRO A 3 8.60 -0.17 -10.34
C PRO A 3 9.72 -0.92 -11.08
N LEU A 4 10.64 -0.16 -11.70
CA LEU A 4 11.86 -0.73 -12.28
C LEU A 4 12.80 -1.16 -11.16
N VAL A 5 12.69 -2.42 -10.74
CA VAL A 5 13.57 -3.04 -9.76
C VAL A 5 14.52 -3.97 -10.50
N ARG A 6 15.82 -3.90 -10.18
CA ARG A 6 16.81 -4.83 -10.72
C ARG A 6 16.51 -6.28 -10.29
N PRO A 7 16.92 -7.30 -11.06
CA PRO A 7 16.88 -8.69 -10.60
C PRO A 7 17.53 -8.87 -9.23
N GLY A 8 16.88 -9.62 -8.34
CA GLY A 8 17.26 -9.76 -6.92
C GLY A 8 17.04 -8.53 -6.04
N GLY A 9 16.43 -7.47 -6.55
CA GLY A 9 16.09 -6.26 -5.80
C GLY A 9 14.81 -6.41 -4.98
N ARG A 10 14.57 -5.42 -4.10
CA ARG A 10 13.37 -5.34 -3.28
C ARG A 10 12.64 -4.02 -3.52
N PHE A 11 11.32 -4.07 -3.43
CA PHE A 11 10.44 -2.91 -3.48
C PHE A 11 9.62 -2.84 -2.19
N GLY A 12 9.69 -1.72 -1.49
CA GLY A 12 8.91 -1.46 -0.28
C GLY A 12 7.93 -0.32 -0.53
N ILE A 13 6.71 -0.47 -0.03
CA ILE A 13 5.68 0.56 -0.08
C ILE A 13 4.94 0.64 1.25
N VAL A 14 4.55 1.85 1.63
CA VAL A 14 3.65 2.13 2.76
C VAL A 14 2.49 2.93 2.22
N THR A 15 1.27 2.51 2.53
CA THR A 15 0.04 3.14 2.06
C THR A 15 -0.92 3.37 3.21
N PHE A 16 -1.89 4.27 3.01
CA PHE A 16 -3.06 4.30 3.87
C PHE A 16 -3.78 2.94 3.81
N ALA A 17 -4.18 2.44 4.98
CA ALA A 17 -4.89 1.17 5.11
C ALA A 17 -6.37 1.39 4.79
N ALA A 18 -6.86 0.79 3.71
CA ALA A 18 -8.26 0.94 3.27
C ALA A 18 -9.25 0.46 4.35
N GLU A 19 -8.85 -0.52 5.14
CA GLU A 19 -9.64 -1.09 6.24
C GLU A 19 -9.79 -0.12 7.43
N ARG A 20 -9.01 0.97 7.46
CA ARG A 20 -8.93 1.93 8.57
C ARG A 20 -9.22 3.37 8.16
N MET A 21 -9.51 3.60 6.88
CA MET A 21 -9.73 4.92 6.30
C MET A 21 -11.09 4.97 5.62
N ALA A 22 -11.82 6.07 5.82
CA ALA A 22 -12.98 6.36 4.98
C ALA A 22 -12.45 6.72 3.58
N THR A 23 -12.73 5.87 2.60
CA THR A 23 -12.29 6.07 1.22
C THR A 23 -13.52 6.37 0.36
N PRO A 24 -13.52 7.45 -0.45
CA PRO A 24 -14.61 7.72 -1.37
C PRO A 24 -14.75 6.58 -2.38
N GLY A 25 -15.98 6.29 -2.79
CA GLY A 25 -16.23 5.27 -3.81
C GLY A 25 -15.83 5.74 -5.20
N ASP A 26 -15.65 4.81 -6.14
CA ASP A 26 -15.26 5.10 -7.52
C ASP A 26 -16.17 6.14 -8.19
N GLU A 27 -17.48 6.04 -7.99
CA GLU A 27 -18.46 6.98 -8.54
C GLU A 27 -18.23 8.41 -8.02
N GLU A 28 -17.96 8.57 -6.73
CA GLU A 28 -17.70 9.87 -6.12
C GLU A 28 -16.40 10.47 -6.65
N ILE A 29 -15.34 9.67 -6.79
CA ILE A 29 -14.07 10.12 -7.37
C ILE A 29 -14.26 10.55 -8.82
N VAL A 30 -15.00 9.78 -9.63
CA VAL A 30 -15.25 10.12 -11.04
C VAL A 30 -16.07 11.40 -11.18
N LEU A 31 -17.08 11.59 -10.33
CA LEU A 31 -17.95 12.77 -10.37
C LEU A 31 -17.25 14.04 -9.88
N THR A 32 -16.42 13.94 -8.84
CA THR A 32 -15.78 15.11 -8.21
C THR A 32 -14.40 15.41 -8.78
N GLY A 33 -13.69 14.40 -9.27
CA GLY A 33 -12.28 14.47 -9.63
C GLY A 33 -11.33 14.58 -8.43
N ASP A 34 -11.83 14.48 -7.19
CA ASP A 34 -11.04 14.59 -5.97
C ASP A 34 -10.74 13.20 -5.38
N THR A 35 -9.48 13.01 -4.98
CA THR A 35 -9.02 11.77 -4.32
C THR A 35 -8.91 11.94 -2.81
N ALA A 36 -9.39 13.05 -2.25
CA ALA A 36 -9.44 13.35 -0.82
C ALA A 36 -8.08 13.20 -0.11
N GLY A 37 -6.99 13.55 -0.79
CA GLY A 37 -5.63 13.46 -0.25
C GLY A 37 -4.89 12.13 -0.48
N GLY A 38 -5.50 11.20 -1.23
CA GLY A 38 -4.82 10.00 -1.73
C GLY A 38 -5.68 8.74 -1.65
N MET A 39 -5.26 7.68 -2.34
CA MET A 39 -5.96 6.40 -2.31
C MET A 39 -5.43 5.51 -1.18
N ALA A 40 -6.35 4.82 -0.50
CA ALA A 40 -6.04 3.77 0.45
C ALA A 40 -6.05 2.41 -0.23
N PHE A 41 -5.24 1.48 0.27
CA PHE A 41 -5.11 0.14 -0.30
C PHE A 41 -5.22 -0.89 0.81
N SER A 42 -6.07 -1.89 0.60
CA SER A 42 -6.10 -3.06 1.45
C SER A 42 -4.87 -3.94 1.20
N LEU A 43 -4.61 -4.89 2.10
CA LEU A 43 -3.53 -5.86 1.86
C LEU A 43 -3.79 -6.72 0.61
N ASP A 44 -5.06 -7.01 0.31
CA ASP A 44 -5.45 -7.76 -0.89
C ASP A 44 -5.23 -6.94 -2.16
N ASP A 45 -5.51 -5.63 -2.13
CA ASP A 45 -5.21 -4.73 -3.25
C ASP A 45 -3.71 -4.71 -3.54
N LEU A 46 -2.89 -4.59 -2.49
CA LEU A 46 -1.42 -4.60 -2.63
C LEU A 46 -0.92 -5.93 -3.22
N ALA A 47 -1.46 -7.06 -2.75
CA ALA A 47 -1.12 -8.37 -3.31
C ALA A 47 -1.50 -8.47 -4.80
N ALA A 48 -2.67 -7.98 -5.18
CA ALA A 48 -3.15 -8.02 -6.56
C ALA A 48 -2.38 -7.07 -7.50
N ILE A 49 -2.15 -5.82 -7.09
CA ILE A 49 -1.45 -4.79 -7.88
C ILE A 49 0.00 -5.20 -8.16
N PHE A 50 0.66 -5.77 -7.16
CA PHE A 50 2.07 -6.20 -7.24
C PHE A 50 2.24 -7.70 -7.50
N ALA A 51 1.18 -8.39 -7.95
CA ALA A 51 1.21 -9.83 -8.23
C ALA A 51 2.36 -10.31 -9.15
N PRO A 52 2.94 -9.49 -10.05
CA PRO A 52 4.12 -9.90 -10.82
C PRO A 52 5.43 -9.92 -10.01
N LEU A 53 5.43 -9.48 -8.75
CA LEU A 53 6.54 -9.55 -7.81
C LEU A 53 6.25 -10.58 -6.73
N ASP A 54 7.29 -11.14 -6.10
CA ASP A 54 7.11 -12.05 -4.98
C ASP A 54 6.76 -11.28 -3.72
N VAL A 55 5.67 -11.66 -3.07
CA VAL A 55 5.33 -11.14 -1.74
C VAL A 55 6.34 -11.67 -0.72
N VAL A 56 7.15 -10.77 -0.15
CA VAL A 56 8.03 -11.07 0.98
C VAL A 56 7.29 -10.85 2.30
N GLU A 57 6.55 -9.74 2.40
CA GLU A 57 5.76 -9.40 3.58
C GLU A 57 4.61 -8.45 3.21
N LEU A 58 3.41 -8.70 3.74
CA LEU A 58 2.27 -7.80 3.69
C LEU A 58 1.61 -7.76 5.07
N ARG A 59 1.49 -6.56 5.65
CA ARG A 59 0.85 -6.38 6.96
C ARG A 59 0.48 -4.94 7.24
N ALA A 60 -0.38 -4.73 8.23
CA ALA A 60 -0.51 -3.45 8.91
C ALA A 60 0.82 -3.00 9.53
N VAL A 61 1.07 -1.70 9.54
CA VAL A 61 2.20 -1.12 10.26
C VAL A 61 1.97 -1.27 11.76
N ARG A 62 3.01 -1.73 12.47
CA ARG A 62 2.96 -1.89 13.93
C ARG A 62 3.23 -0.55 14.58
N SER A 63 2.31 -0.11 15.44
CA SER A 63 2.56 0.97 16.37
C SER A 63 3.47 0.51 17.51
N GLY A 64 4.18 1.45 18.13
CA GLY A 64 5.01 1.19 19.31
C GLY A 64 6.48 0.85 19.04
N VAL A 65 6.97 1.00 17.80
CA VAL A 65 8.42 1.02 17.55
C VAL A 65 8.95 2.43 17.87
N GLU A 66 9.77 2.55 18.90
CA GLU A 66 10.32 3.83 19.34
C GLU A 66 11.11 4.52 18.21
N GLY A 67 10.81 5.80 17.98
CA GLY A 67 11.45 6.60 16.93
C GLY A 67 10.98 6.31 15.50
N ALA A 68 10.02 5.39 15.30
CA ALA A 68 9.47 5.12 13.97
C ALA A 68 8.09 5.76 13.77
N PHE A 69 7.86 6.32 12.58
CA PHE A 69 6.51 6.68 12.14
C PHE A 69 5.75 5.40 11.78
N GLY A 70 4.98 4.88 12.75
CA GLY A 70 4.21 3.65 12.57
C GLY A 70 2.77 3.73 13.07
N PRO A 71 1.97 4.72 12.65
CA PRO A 71 0.57 4.75 13.01
C PRO A 71 -0.19 3.55 12.41
N ASP A 72 -1.30 3.18 13.07
CA ASP A 72 -2.10 2.00 12.74
C ASP A 72 -3.01 2.17 11.51
N PHE A 73 -3.12 3.38 10.97
CA PHE A 73 -3.82 3.68 9.71
C PHE A 73 -3.00 3.36 8.45
N LEU A 74 -1.87 2.64 8.58
CA LEU A 74 -0.98 2.32 7.48
C LEU A 74 -0.86 0.81 7.24
N ASN A 75 -0.83 0.44 5.97
CA ASN A 75 -0.39 -0.87 5.49
C ASN A 75 1.03 -0.76 4.93
N ALA A 76 1.78 -1.86 5.00
CA ALA A 76 3.12 -1.97 4.43
C ALA A 76 3.25 -3.27 3.62
N GLY A 77 3.91 -3.15 2.47
CA GLY A 77 4.26 -4.26 1.60
C GLY A 77 5.74 -4.26 1.25
N LEU A 78 6.35 -5.44 1.29
CA LEU A 78 7.69 -5.71 0.81
C LEU A 78 7.63 -6.81 -0.25
N PHE A 79 8.21 -6.52 -1.40
CA PHE A 79 8.21 -7.40 -2.56
C PHE A 79 9.63 -7.64 -3.06
N ALA A 80 9.88 -8.81 -3.65
CA ALA A 80 11.14 -9.14 -4.30
C ALA A 80 10.94 -9.38 -5.80
N VAL A 81 12.02 -9.17 -6.56
CA VAL A 81 12.09 -9.53 -7.97
C VAL A 81 13.09 -10.68 -8.11
N HIS A 82 12.66 -11.76 -8.75
CA HIS A 82 13.55 -12.85 -9.16
C HIS A 82 14.72 -12.36 -10.04
#